data_AF-A0A934WXR1-F1
#
_entry.id   AF-A0A934WXR1-F1
#
_cell.length_a   1.000
_cell.length_b   1.000
_cell.length_c   1.000
_cell.angle_alpha   90.00
_cell.angle_beta   90.00
_cell.angle_gamma   90.00
#
_symmetry.space_group_name_H-M   'P 1'
#
loop_
_entity.id
_entity.type
_entity.pdbx_description
1 polymer ?
#
loop_
_entity_poly.entity_id
_entity_poly.type
_entity_poly.pdbx_seq_one_letter_code
_entity_poly.pdbx_strand_id
1 'polypeptide(L)'
;MTIQDLINFLSESQYIILAYFCILFIATLILSTTVNRNNFNRLKYVASVIVYGVCIPGILAAVLTFYMFFILSANLLELNVMIYFLPIIFMVLSLFILSKKIGMKAIPGFGKLSALMILIGTSFFIIFVLQRTYFGVVFLGGIIQLLIAFVCLFLILKYAWSRLIK
;
A
#
# COMPACT_ATOMS: atom_id res chain seq x y z
N MET A 1 2.14 -18.99 8.70
CA MET A 1 2.08 -17.81 9.58
C MET A 1 0.69 -17.21 9.48
N THR A 2 -0.02 -17.22 10.59
CA THR A 2 -1.30 -16.51 10.75
C THR A 2 -1.05 -15.00 10.76
N ILE A 3 -2.12 -14.20 10.66
CA ILE A 3 -2.01 -12.74 10.82
C ILE A 3 -1.44 -12.38 12.20
N GLN A 4 -1.80 -13.12 13.24
CA GLN A 4 -1.24 -12.97 14.59
C GLN A 4 0.28 -13.20 14.61
N ASP A 5 0.78 -14.26 13.97
CA ASP A 5 2.23 -14.57 13.97
C ASP A 5 3.05 -13.49 13.25
N LEU A 6 2.50 -12.92 12.17
CA LEU A 6 3.16 -11.82 11.47
C LEU A 6 3.14 -10.55 12.32
N ILE A 7 2.01 -10.23 12.97
CA ILE A 7 1.93 -9.08 13.89
C ILE A 7 2.95 -9.28 15.02
N ASN A 8 3.10 -10.48 15.57
CA ASN A 8 4.09 -10.76 16.62
C ASN A 8 5.53 -10.62 16.09
N PHE A 9 5.84 -11.14 14.90
CA PHE A 9 7.15 -10.99 14.26
C PHE A 9 7.49 -9.52 13.91
N LEU A 10 6.50 -8.76 13.42
CA LEU A 10 6.59 -7.32 13.16
C LEU A 10 6.71 -6.52 14.47
N SER A 11 6.11 -7.01 15.55
CA SER A 11 6.17 -6.39 16.88
C SER A 11 7.50 -6.64 17.59
N GLU A 12 8.14 -7.79 17.37
CA GLU A 12 9.50 -8.06 17.83
C GLU A 12 10.54 -7.19 17.11
N SER A 13 10.25 -6.74 15.89
CA SER A 13 11.17 -5.98 15.04
C SER A 13 10.60 -4.63 14.60
N GLN A 14 10.02 -3.86 15.52
CA GLN A 14 9.51 -2.50 15.26
C GLN A 14 10.53 -1.60 14.52
N TYR A 15 11.82 -1.78 14.80
CA TYR A 15 12.91 -1.07 14.14
C TYR A 15 12.99 -1.33 12.64
N ILE A 16 12.65 -2.54 12.17
CA ILE A 16 12.73 -2.89 10.74
C ILE A 16 11.65 -2.16 9.94
N ILE A 17 10.44 -2.08 10.49
CA ILE A 17 9.31 -1.34 9.88
C ILE A 17 9.68 0.13 9.77
N LEU A 18 10.18 0.71 10.87
CA LEU A 18 10.59 2.11 10.91
C LEU A 18 11.74 2.38 9.93
N ALA A 19 12.75 1.51 9.88
CA ALA A 19 13.86 1.61 8.93
C ALA A 19 13.37 1.56 7.48
N TYR A 20 12.46 0.64 7.13
CA TYR A 20 11.88 0.54 5.79
C TYR A 20 11.19 1.85 5.35
N PHE A 21 10.31 2.40 6.20
CA PHE A 21 9.62 3.65 5.89
C PHE A 21 10.56 4.86 5.88
N CYS A 22 11.54 4.91 6.78
CA CYS A 22 12.57 5.95 6.78
C CYS A 22 13.39 5.93 5.49
N ILE A 23 13.84 4.74 5.04
CA ILE A 23 14.60 4.59 3.79
C ILE A 23 13.77 5.07 2.60
N LEU A 24 12.50 4.65 2.51
CA LEU A 24 11.60 5.09 1.44
C LEU A 24 11.32 6.59 1.46
N PHE A 25 11.21 7.17 2.65
CA PHE A 25 11.00 8.62 2.79
C PHE A 25 12.24 9.41 2.38
N ILE A 26 13.42 8.97 2.80
CA ILE A 26 14.69 9.57 2.38
C ILE A 26 14.85 9.44 0.87
N ALA A 27 14.53 8.27 0.28
CA ALA A 27 14.54 8.07 -1.16
C ALA A 27 13.56 9.02 -1.88
N THR A 28 12.39 9.27 -1.30
CA THR A 28 11.42 10.24 -1.82
C THR A 28 11.98 11.66 -1.81
N LEU A 29 12.65 12.06 -0.74
CA LEU A 29 13.29 13.38 -0.64
C LEU A 29 14.41 13.54 -1.68
N ILE A 30 15.28 12.54 -1.82
CA ILE A 30 16.37 12.55 -2.82
C ILE A 30 15.80 12.61 -4.23
N LEU A 31 14.77 11.83 -4.53
CA LEU A 31 14.11 11.87 -5.83
C LEU A 31 13.49 13.24 -6.09
N SER A 32 12.84 13.82 -5.08
CA SER A 32 12.26 15.16 -5.15
C SER A 32 13.32 16.24 -5.43
N THR A 33 14.51 16.17 -4.82
CA THR A 33 15.57 17.15 -5.12
C THR A 33 16.26 16.92 -6.46
N THR A 34 16.36 15.67 -6.91
CA THR A 34 17.11 15.29 -8.12
C THR A 34 16.28 15.38 -9.40
N VAL A 35 14.95 15.26 -9.31
CA VAL A 35 14.08 15.32 -10.49
C VAL A 35 14.14 16.71 -11.11
N ASN A 36 14.62 16.73 -12.35
CA ASN A 36 14.61 17.89 -13.23
C ASN A 36 13.98 17.49 -14.57
N ARG A 37 13.50 18.47 -15.35
CA ARG A 37 12.77 18.28 -16.62
C ARG A 37 13.57 17.42 -17.61
N ASN A 38 14.91 17.50 -17.56
CA ASN A 38 15.80 16.75 -18.43
C ASN A 38 15.95 15.26 -18.04
N ASN A 39 15.87 14.93 -16.74
CA ASN A 39 16.09 13.57 -16.21
C ASN A 39 14.78 12.82 -15.91
N PHE A 40 13.64 13.49 -16.08
CA PHE A 40 12.32 12.97 -15.77
C PHE A 40 12.04 11.61 -16.44
N ASN A 41 12.42 11.46 -17.71
CA ASN A 41 12.13 10.24 -18.47
C ASN A 41 12.86 9.00 -17.93
N ARG A 42 14.00 9.15 -17.25
CA ARG A 42 14.74 8.05 -16.59
C ARG A 42 14.22 7.80 -15.18
N LEU A 43 13.97 8.88 -14.44
CA LEU A 43 13.56 8.84 -13.03
C LEU A 43 12.08 8.46 -12.83
N LYS A 44 11.27 8.47 -13.88
CA LYS A 44 9.84 8.09 -13.82
C LYS A 44 9.60 6.67 -13.29
N TYR A 45 10.48 5.72 -13.59
CA TYR A 45 10.35 4.35 -13.09
C TYR A 45 10.72 4.24 -11.61
N VAL A 46 11.76 4.97 -11.19
CA VAL A 46 12.14 5.07 -9.76
C VAL A 46 11.00 5.69 -8.95
N ALA A 47 10.39 6.77 -9.48
CA ALA A 47 9.21 7.37 -8.88
C ALA A 47 8.05 6.38 -8.74
N SER A 48 7.82 5.56 -9.77
CA SER A 48 6.78 4.52 -9.77
C SER A 48 7.02 3.48 -8.67
N VAL A 49 8.25 2.95 -8.57
CA VAL A 49 8.62 1.97 -7.53
C VAL A 49 8.40 2.53 -6.13
N ILE A 50 8.81 3.78 -5.87
CA ILE A 50 8.59 4.42 -4.57
C ILE A 50 7.09 4.58 -4.29
N VAL A 51 6.31 5.06 -5.26
CA VAL A 51 4.86 5.23 -5.09
C VAL A 51 4.18 3.90 -4.74
N TYR A 52 4.49 2.80 -5.45
CA TYR A 52 3.95 1.49 -5.09
C TYR A 52 4.44 1.01 -3.72
N GLY A 53 5.73 1.20 -3.44
CA GLY A 53 6.38 0.77 -2.20
C GLY A 53 5.79 1.41 -0.95
N VAL A 54 5.25 2.63 -1.06
CA VAL A 54 4.55 3.29 0.05
C VAL A 54 3.02 3.11 -0.02
N CYS A 55 2.41 3.08 -1.22
CA CYS A 55 0.95 2.94 -1.35
C CYS A 55 0.44 1.56 -0.93
N ILE A 56 1.13 0.47 -1.28
CA ILE A 56 0.70 -0.88 -0.94
C ILE A 56 0.60 -1.06 0.59
N PRO A 57 1.68 -0.82 1.38
CA PRO A 57 1.59 -0.97 2.83
C PRO A 57 0.74 0.12 3.49
N GLY A 58 0.68 1.33 2.92
CA GLY A 58 -0.17 2.41 3.42
C GLY A 58 -1.66 2.10 3.31
N ILE A 59 -2.11 1.57 2.16
CA ILE A 59 -3.52 1.20 1.95
C ILE A 59 -3.87 -0.05 2.76
N LEU A 60 -2.96 -1.03 2.85
CA LEU A 60 -3.15 -2.20 3.72
C LEU A 60 -3.40 -1.76 5.17
N ALA A 61 -2.56 -0.87 5.71
CA ALA A 61 -2.71 -0.34 7.06
C ALA A 61 -4.02 0.44 7.23
N ALA A 62 -4.44 1.22 6.23
CA ALA A 62 -5.72 1.93 6.24
C ALA A 62 -6.92 0.98 6.30
N VAL A 63 -6.92 -0.09 5.49
CA VAL A 63 -7.98 -1.11 5.49
C VAL A 63 -8.00 -1.86 6.83
N LEU A 64 -6.84 -2.23 7.37
CA LEU A 64 -6.75 -2.88 8.68
C LEU A 64 -7.26 -1.97 9.81
N THR A 65 -6.90 -0.69 9.78
CA THR A 65 -7.37 0.29 10.77
C THR A 65 -8.87 0.47 10.70
N PHE A 66 -9.41 0.60 9.48
CA PHE A 66 -10.86 0.67 9.25
C PHE A 66 -11.58 -0.58 9.78
N TYR A 67 -11.01 -1.76 9.54
CA TYR A 67 -11.54 -3.02 10.07
C TYR A 67 -11.58 -3.06 11.60
N MET A 68 -10.46 -2.74 12.25
CA MET A 68 -10.36 -2.75 13.70
C MET A 68 -11.37 -1.78 14.34
N PHE A 69 -11.55 -0.61 13.74
CA PHE A 69 -12.45 0.42 14.23
C PHE A 69 -13.94 0.08 14.01
N PHE A 70 -14.35 -0.27 12.80
CA PHE A 70 -15.77 -0.45 12.45
C PHE A 70 -16.33 -1.82 12.79
N ILE A 71 -15.52 -2.89 12.65
CA ILE A 71 -16.03 -4.27 12.74
C ILE A 71 -15.69 -4.91 14.08
N LEU A 72 -14.44 -4.72 14.56
CA LEU A 72 -14.03 -5.23 15.87
C LEU A 72 -14.35 -4.26 17.02
N SER A 73 -14.70 -3.01 16.70
CA SER A 73 -14.89 -1.93 17.69
C SER A 73 -13.72 -1.84 18.68
N ALA A 74 -12.50 -2.14 18.21
CA ALA A 74 -11.31 -2.15 19.03
C ALA A 74 -10.89 -0.71 19.38
N ASN A 75 -10.36 -0.54 20.58
CA ASN A 75 -9.83 0.74 21.00
C ASN A 75 -8.57 1.08 20.19
N LEU A 76 -8.61 2.15 19.42
CA LEU A 76 -7.49 2.58 18.57
C LEU A 76 -6.23 2.89 19.37
N LEU A 77 -6.37 3.26 20.65
CA LEU A 77 -5.28 3.58 21.56
C LEU A 77 -4.46 2.35 21.96
N GLU A 78 -5.04 1.15 21.85
CA GLU A 78 -4.37 -0.12 22.16
C GLU A 78 -3.69 -0.72 20.93
N LEU A 79 -3.93 -0.17 19.74
CA LEU A 79 -3.31 -0.63 18.51
C LEU A 79 -1.87 -0.13 18.42
N ASN A 80 -0.98 -0.98 17.91
CA ASN A 80 0.40 -0.63 17.67
C ASN A 80 0.50 0.49 16.61
N VAL A 81 0.81 1.71 17.05
CA VAL A 81 0.85 2.91 16.20
C VAL A 81 1.75 2.73 14.98
N MET A 82 2.84 1.97 15.12
CA MET A 82 3.84 1.74 14.07
C MET A 82 3.30 0.86 12.93
N ILE A 83 2.34 -0.01 13.19
CA ILE A 83 1.78 -0.92 12.18
C ILE A 83 0.58 -0.27 11.49
N TYR A 84 -0.27 0.41 12.26
CA TYR A 84 -1.55 0.92 11.76
C TYR A 84 -1.45 2.34 11.21
N PHE A 85 -0.77 3.25 11.90
CA PHE A 85 -0.78 4.67 11.55
C PHE A 85 0.47 5.11 10.77
N LEU A 86 1.64 4.58 11.13
CA LEU A 86 2.92 4.95 10.50
C LEU A 86 2.90 4.77 8.96
N PRO A 87 2.41 3.64 8.39
CA PRO A 87 2.38 3.46 6.94
C PRO A 87 1.48 4.48 6.24
N ILE A 88 0.36 4.84 6.88
CA ILE A 88 -0.60 5.80 6.34
C ILE A 88 0.03 7.20 6.30
N ILE A 89 0.69 7.61 7.39
CA ILE A 89 1.35 8.92 7.49
C ILE A 89 2.46 9.03 6.43
N PHE A 90 3.34 8.02 6.33
CA PHE A 90 4.41 8.02 5.33
C PHE A 90 3.89 7.99 3.88
N MET A 91 2.79 7.28 3.62
CA MET A 91 2.12 7.32 2.33
C MET A 91 1.64 8.71 1.98
N VAL A 92 0.90 9.38 2.87
CA VAL A 92 0.40 10.72 2.60
C VAL A 92 1.54 11.71 2.40
N LEU A 93 2.58 11.67 3.25
CA LEU A 93 3.73 12.57 3.14
C LEU A 93 4.52 12.35 1.84
N SER A 94 4.85 11.11 1.50
CA SER A 94 5.64 10.81 0.30
C SER A 94 4.88 11.21 -0.98
N LEU A 95 3.59 10.89 -1.05
CA LEU A 95 2.73 11.28 -2.17
C LEU A 95 2.60 12.79 -2.27
N PHE A 96 2.42 13.49 -1.15
CA PHE A 96 2.32 14.95 -1.13
C PHE A 96 3.59 15.62 -1.68
N ILE A 97 4.77 15.17 -1.25
CA ILE A 97 6.06 15.66 -1.73
C ILE A 97 6.20 15.39 -3.23
N LEU A 98 5.85 14.17 -3.68
CA LEU A 98 5.93 13.80 -5.09
C LEU A 98 4.94 14.59 -5.96
N SER A 99 3.70 14.86 -5.50
CA SER A 99 2.73 15.68 -6.27
C SER A 99 3.28 17.04 -6.63
N LYS A 100 3.98 17.67 -5.69
CA LYS A 100 4.41 19.05 -5.85
C LYS A 100 5.48 19.19 -6.92
N LYS A 101 6.29 18.16 -7.13
CA LYS A 101 7.44 18.20 -8.05
C LYS A 101 7.26 17.39 -9.32
N ILE A 102 6.58 16.26 -9.21
CA ILE A 102 6.29 15.37 -10.32
C ILE A 102 4.79 15.47 -10.60
N GLY A 103 4.45 15.90 -11.81
CA GLY A 103 3.07 15.79 -12.27
C GLY A 103 2.63 14.33 -12.16
N MET A 104 1.72 14.02 -11.24
CA MET A 104 1.33 12.65 -10.90
C MET A 104 0.77 11.85 -12.09
N LYS A 105 0.28 12.55 -13.13
CA LYS A 105 -0.17 11.95 -14.41
C LYS A 105 0.99 11.37 -15.24
N ALA A 106 2.22 11.73 -14.92
CA ALA A 106 3.41 11.35 -15.68
C ALA A 106 4.14 10.12 -15.10
N ILE A 107 3.61 9.53 -14.03
CA ILE A 107 4.16 8.31 -13.41
C ILE A 107 3.64 7.08 -14.19
N PRO A 108 4.53 6.26 -14.78
CA PRO A 108 4.14 5.10 -15.56
C PRO A 108 3.54 4.01 -14.66
N GLY A 109 2.42 3.43 -15.10
CA GLY A 109 1.75 2.32 -14.42
C GLY A 109 0.22 2.51 -14.33
N PHE A 110 -0.22 3.72 -13.99
CA PHE A 110 -1.64 4.11 -13.99
C PHE A 110 -1.76 5.61 -14.32
N GLY A 111 -2.69 5.97 -15.22
CA GLY A 111 -2.76 7.35 -15.74
C GLY A 111 -3.08 8.42 -14.69
N LYS A 112 -3.80 8.06 -13.61
CA LYS A 112 -4.09 8.96 -12.48
C LYS A 112 -3.76 8.24 -11.16
N LEU A 113 -3.18 8.97 -10.22
CA LEU A 113 -2.85 8.47 -8.89
C LEU A 113 -4.08 7.98 -8.12
N SER A 114 -5.23 8.66 -8.31
CA SER A 114 -6.50 8.21 -7.72
C SER A 114 -6.93 6.83 -8.22
N ALA A 115 -6.67 6.50 -9.49
CA ALA A 115 -6.99 5.18 -10.04
C ALA A 115 -6.14 4.08 -9.40
N LEU A 116 -4.86 4.36 -9.11
CA LEU A 116 -3.97 3.45 -8.39
C LEU A 116 -4.48 3.22 -6.97
N MET A 117 -4.82 4.30 -6.24
CA MET A 117 -5.33 4.18 -4.86
C MET A 117 -6.66 3.43 -4.81
N ILE A 118 -7.59 3.72 -5.73
CA ILE A 118 -8.86 3.01 -5.84
C ILE A 118 -8.60 1.54 -6.13
N LEU A 119 -7.75 1.19 -7.09
CA LEU A 119 -7.52 -0.19 -7.48
C LEU A 119 -6.88 -1.00 -6.34
N ILE A 120 -5.88 -0.46 -5.66
CA ILE A 120 -5.26 -1.12 -4.50
C ILE A 120 -6.27 -1.23 -3.34
N GLY A 121 -7.01 -0.15 -3.05
CA GLY A 121 -8.02 -0.11 -1.99
C GLY A 121 -9.15 -1.10 -2.22
N THR A 122 -9.73 -1.11 -3.41
CA THR A 122 -10.77 -2.08 -3.81
C THR A 122 -10.24 -3.51 -3.78
N SER A 123 -8.99 -3.74 -4.21
CA SER A 123 -8.40 -5.08 -4.16
C SER A 123 -8.29 -5.59 -2.72
N PHE A 124 -7.72 -4.78 -1.82
CA PHE A 124 -7.65 -5.13 -0.41
C PHE A 124 -9.03 -5.28 0.23
N PHE A 125 -9.98 -4.41 -0.11
CA PHE A 125 -11.35 -4.48 0.40
C PHE A 125 -12.04 -5.78 -0.02
N ILE A 126 -11.94 -6.18 -1.29
CA ILE A 126 -12.54 -7.44 -1.78
C ILE A 126 -11.91 -8.63 -1.06
N ILE A 127 -10.58 -8.68 -0.93
CA ILE A 127 -9.89 -9.79 -0.27
C ILE A 127 -10.27 -9.84 1.20
N PHE A 128 -10.39 -8.68 1.84
CA PHE A 128 -10.82 -8.56 3.21
C PHE A 128 -12.25 -9.08 3.40
N VAL A 129 -13.20 -8.71 2.52
CA VAL A 129 -14.57 -9.25 2.52
C VAL A 129 -14.56 -10.77 2.30
N LEU A 130 -13.80 -11.26 1.31
CA LEU A 130 -13.64 -12.69 1.04
C LEU A 130 -13.11 -13.46 2.25
N GLN A 131 -12.13 -12.91 2.96
CA GLN A 131 -11.56 -13.49 4.16
C GLN A 131 -12.61 -13.60 5.28
N ARG A 132 -13.47 -12.59 5.44
CA ARG A 132 -14.53 -12.59 6.45
C ARG A 132 -15.70 -13.51 6.09
N THR A 133 -15.99 -13.69 4.79
CA THR A 133 -17.18 -14.43 4.33
C THR A 133 -17.01 -15.96 4.42
N TYR A 134 -15.95 -16.48 5.04
CA TYR A 134 -15.72 -17.92 5.23
C TYR A 134 -16.01 -18.74 3.95
N PHE A 135 -15.28 -18.47 2.86
CA PHE A 135 -15.21 -19.44 1.76
C PHE A 135 -14.41 -20.66 2.23
N GLY A 136 -15.12 -21.59 2.87
CA GLY A 136 -14.61 -22.71 3.66
C GLY A 136 -13.85 -23.81 2.92
N VAL A 137 -13.16 -23.54 1.81
CA VAL A 137 -12.37 -24.57 1.12
C VAL A 137 -11.00 -24.09 0.58
N VAL A 138 -10.74 -22.78 0.47
CA VAL A 138 -9.50 -22.30 -0.19
C VAL A 138 -8.69 -21.27 0.61
N PHE A 139 -9.27 -20.58 1.59
CA PHE A 139 -8.54 -19.59 2.42
C PHE A 139 -8.00 -20.21 3.71
N LEU A 140 -6.82 -20.82 3.62
CA LEU A 140 -6.05 -21.33 4.77
C LEU A 140 -5.34 -20.17 5.50
N GLY A 141 -6.08 -19.18 6.04
CA GLY A 141 -5.69 -18.25 7.12
C GLY A 141 -4.34 -17.49 7.07
N GLY A 142 -3.54 -17.65 6.03
CA GLY A 142 -2.14 -17.26 5.99
C GLY A 142 -1.91 -15.97 5.22
N ILE A 143 -1.05 -15.11 5.74
CA ILE A 143 -0.72 -13.81 5.13
C ILE A 143 -0.14 -13.96 3.70
N ILE A 144 0.61 -15.04 3.45
CA ILE A 144 1.20 -15.34 2.13
C ILE A 144 0.10 -15.59 1.11
N GLN A 145 -0.96 -16.30 1.50
CA GLN A 145 -2.12 -16.54 0.63
C GLN A 145 -2.91 -15.26 0.40
N LEU A 146 -3.03 -14.40 1.43
CA LEU A 146 -3.60 -13.06 1.34
C LEU A 146 -2.84 -12.18 0.33
N LEU A 147 -1.49 -12.25 0.37
CA LEU A 147 -0.62 -11.51 -0.53
C LEU A 147 -0.67 -12.05 -1.96
N ILE A 148 -0.73 -13.39 -2.13
CA ILE A 148 -0.92 -14.04 -3.44
C ILE A 148 -2.30 -13.70 -4.03
N ALA A 149 -3.36 -13.75 -3.21
CA ALA A 149 -4.71 -13.35 -3.60
C ALA A 149 -4.73 -11.86 -3.98
N PHE A 150 -4.01 -11.01 -3.25
CA PHE A 150 -3.82 -9.61 -3.59
C PHE A 150 -3.17 -9.41 -4.94
N VAL A 151 -2.03 -10.06 -5.20
CA VAL A 151 -1.35 -9.95 -6.48
C VAL A 151 -2.24 -10.47 -7.62
N CYS A 152 -2.91 -11.60 -7.45
CA CYS A 152 -3.83 -12.14 -8.47
C CYS A 152 -4.99 -11.19 -8.76
N LEU A 153 -5.67 -10.72 -7.71
CA LEU A 153 -6.84 -9.86 -7.84
C LEU A 153 -6.46 -8.47 -8.38
N PHE A 154 -5.33 -7.92 -7.94
CA PHE A 154 -4.75 -6.70 -8.48
C PHE A 154 -4.46 -6.82 -9.98
N LEU A 155 -3.89 -7.93 -10.44
CA LEU A 155 -3.64 -8.17 -11.86
C LEU A 155 -4.94 -8.29 -12.67
N ILE A 156 -5.95 -8.99 -12.14
CA ILE A 156 -7.27 -9.11 -12.75
C ILE A 156 -7.94 -7.73 -12.87
N LEU A 157 -7.98 -6.95 -11.80
CA LEU A 157 -8.54 -5.61 -11.81
C LEU A 157 -7.75 -4.68 -12.74
N LYS A 158 -6.42 -4.77 -12.75
CA LYS A 158 -5.59 -3.99 -13.67
C LYS A 158 -5.92 -4.31 -15.12
N TYR A 159 -6.07 -5.60 -15.44
CA TYR A 159 -6.46 -6.04 -16.77
C TYR A 159 -7.88 -5.54 -17.13
N ALA A 160 -8.85 -5.68 -16.23
CA ALA A 160 -10.21 -5.20 -16.41
C ALA A 160 -10.26 -3.67 -16.64
N TRP A 161 -9.52 -2.90 -15.84
CA TRP A 161 -9.42 -1.45 -15.94
C TRP A 161 -8.80 -1.00 -17.27
N SER A 162 -7.81 -1.73 -17.77
CA SER A 162 -7.20 -1.47 -19.08
C SER A 162 -8.14 -1.71 -20.26
N ARG A 163 -9.15 -2.58 -20.09
CA ARG A 163 -10.22 -2.78 -21.08
C ARG A 163 -11.36 -1.77 -20.97
N LEU A 164 -11.68 -1.32 -19.75
CA LEU A 164 -12.81 -0.42 -19.50
C LEU A 164 -12.50 1.06 -19.78
N ILE A 165 -11.22 1.46 -19.73
CA ILE A 165 -10.78 2.85 -20.01
C ILE A 165 -10.18 2.96 -21.42
N LYS A 166 -10.72 2.21 -22.38
CA LYS A 166 -10.52 2.49 -23.80
C LYS A 166 -11.54 3.51 -24.28
#